data_AF-A0A3D4CQQ7-F1
#
_entry.id   AF-A0A3D4CQQ7-F1
#
_cell.length_a   1.000
_cell.length_b   1.000
_cell.length_c   1.000
_cell.angle_alpha   90.00
_cell.angle_beta   90.00
_cell.angle_gamma   90.00
#
_symmetry.space_group_name_H-M   'P 1'
#
loop_
_entity.id
_entity.type
_entity.pdbx_description
1 polymer ?
#
loop_
_entity_poly.entity_id
_entity_poly.type
_entity_poly.pdbx_seq_one_letter_code
_entity_poly.pdbx_strand_id
1 'polypeptide(L)'
;MTTESLPLCLSGTDAYVHGPGSNFLIIGERTNVAGSPRFRKLFKDDRLEEAVEVARQQVSNGANVIDICFDEGLIDGVAMMTRFLHLLQGEPEVARVPFMIDSSKWEILEAGLKCLQGKGILNSISLKEGEDRFIEQARVIRLFGAAVVVMAFDENGQAATYTDKTRICERAYRILVDRVNFPPEDIIFDPNILTVATGIEEHNNYAVDFIEATRWIKSNLPHARVSGGVSNISFSFRGNNIVREAMHSAFLFHATQAGMDMGIVNAGMLEVYDEIPANLLEGVEDVILNRRPDATDRLLSIAEEFRGKEGKKQEADLRWREASVEKRLEHALLKGITEFIDSDTEEARLKYGRPLKVIEGPLMDGMSIVGDLFGEGKMFLPQVVKSARVMKKSVAWLTPFMEEEKAANPGQRSAGRVVMATVKGDVHDIGKNLVDIILS
;
A
#
# COMPACT_ATOMS: atom_id res chain seq x y z
N MET A 1 5.00 29.64 -14.49
CA MET A 1 3.89 28.71 -14.74
C MET A 1 4.00 27.64 -13.68
N THR A 2 3.00 27.48 -12.84
CA THR A 2 2.95 26.43 -11.81
C THR A 2 3.06 25.09 -12.52
N THR A 3 4.22 24.46 -12.43
CA THR A 3 4.50 23.13 -12.98
C THR A 3 3.82 22.08 -12.11
N GLU A 4 2.50 21.97 -12.24
CA GLU A 4 1.80 20.82 -11.69
C GLU A 4 2.37 19.54 -12.33
N SER A 5 2.69 18.56 -11.49
CA SER A 5 3.21 17.29 -11.98
C SER A 5 2.16 16.58 -12.84
N LEU A 6 2.54 16.11 -14.03
CA LEU A 6 1.67 15.32 -14.89
C LEU A 6 1.27 14.01 -14.17
N PRO A 7 -0.01 13.60 -14.26
CA PRO A 7 -0.48 12.40 -13.59
C PRO A 7 0.01 11.12 -14.27
N LEU A 8 0.27 10.08 -13.49
CA LEU A 8 0.51 8.72 -13.97
C LEU A 8 -0.86 8.10 -14.20
N CYS A 9 -1.16 7.84 -15.47
CA CYS A 9 -2.39 7.16 -15.86
C CYS A 9 -2.10 5.68 -16.05
N LEU A 10 -2.76 4.84 -15.26
CA LEU A 10 -2.76 3.39 -15.36
C LEU A 10 -4.18 2.89 -15.62
N SER A 11 -4.33 1.63 -15.99
CA SER A 11 -5.65 1.03 -16.13
C SER A 11 -5.60 -0.49 -15.95
N GLY A 12 -6.54 -1.01 -15.16
CA GLY A 12 -7.07 -2.35 -15.37
C GLY A 12 -8.22 -2.27 -16.38
N THR A 13 -9.38 -2.84 -16.05
CA THR A 13 -10.64 -2.49 -16.71
C THR A 13 -11.13 -1.10 -16.33
N ASP A 14 -10.74 -0.62 -15.15
CA ASP A 14 -11.05 0.71 -14.66
C ASP A 14 -9.81 1.60 -14.76
N ALA A 15 -10.01 2.87 -15.11
CA ALA A 15 -8.94 3.85 -15.17
C ALA A 15 -8.48 4.22 -13.76
N TYR A 16 -7.16 4.33 -13.58
CA TYR A 16 -6.54 4.78 -12.33
C TYR A 16 -5.58 5.93 -12.64
N VAL A 17 -5.81 7.08 -12.02
CA VAL A 17 -5.02 8.30 -12.25
C VAL A 17 -4.35 8.70 -10.95
N HIS A 18 -3.02 8.74 -10.94
CA HIS A 18 -2.22 9.11 -9.78
C HIS A 18 -1.45 10.41 -10.05
N GLY A 19 -1.97 11.51 -9.52
CA GLY A 19 -1.49 12.88 -9.77
C GLY A 19 -1.36 13.71 -8.49
N PRO A 20 -1.16 15.04 -8.62
CA PRO A 20 -1.09 15.95 -7.48
C PRO A 20 -2.29 15.78 -6.55
N GLY A 21 -2.03 15.66 -5.24
CA GLY A 21 -3.08 15.43 -4.22
C GLY A 21 -3.59 13.99 -4.13
N SER A 22 -3.08 13.06 -4.95
CA SER A 22 -3.29 11.63 -4.75
C SER A 22 -2.53 11.15 -3.53
N ASN A 23 -3.14 10.27 -2.75
CA ASN A 23 -2.47 9.60 -1.64
C ASN A 23 -1.48 8.55 -2.16
N PHE A 24 -0.61 8.07 -1.27
CA PHE A 24 0.37 7.03 -1.55
C PHE A 24 -0.24 5.81 -2.25
N LEU A 25 0.34 5.40 -3.39
CA LEU A 25 -0.13 4.29 -4.19
C LEU A 25 0.45 2.97 -3.67
N ILE A 26 -0.44 2.05 -3.29
CA ILE A 26 -0.09 0.75 -2.72
C ILE A 26 0.01 -0.30 -3.83
N ILE A 27 1.19 -0.88 -4.00
CA ILE A 27 1.42 -2.01 -4.91
C ILE A 27 1.49 -3.29 -4.07
N GLY A 28 0.59 -4.24 -4.32
CA GLY A 28 0.50 -5.48 -3.55
C GLY A 28 1.60 -6.49 -3.90
N GLU A 29 2.43 -6.88 -2.92
CA GLU A 29 3.63 -7.71 -3.10
C GLU A 29 3.41 -9.24 -3.07
N ARG A 30 2.22 -9.74 -2.70
CA ARG A 30 2.06 -11.14 -2.27
C ARG A 30 1.93 -12.14 -3.42
N THR A 31 1.72 -11.65 -4.63
CA THR A 31 1.62 -12.39 -5.89
C THR A 31 3.02 -12.65 -6.49
N ASN A 32 3.97 -12.99 -5.61
CA ASN A 32 5.37 -13.18 -5.92
C ASN A 32 5.84 -14.55 -5.41
N VAL A 33 6.27 -15.43 -6.31
CA VAL A 33 6.71 -16.79 -5.94
C VAL A 33 8.01 -16.80 -5.12
N ALA A 34 8.88 -15.80 -5.30
CA ALA A 34 10.10 -15.64 -4.53
C ALA A 34 9.83 -15.05 -3.13
N GLY A 35 8.92 -14.07 -3.04
CA GLY A 35 8.62 -13.33 -1.81
C GLY A 35 7.55 -13.94 -0.90
N SER A 36 6.61 -14.72 -1.43
CA SER A 36 5.44 -15.22 -0.69
C SER A 36 5.43 -16.75 -0.59
N PRO A 37 5.74 -17.33 0.59
CA PRO A 37 5.71 -18.78 0.79
C PRO A 37 4.34 -19.41 0.51
N ARG A 38 3.25 -18.71 0.86
CA ARG A 38 1.87 -19.14 0.56
C ARG A 38 1.65 -19.21 -0.94
N PHE A 39 1.99 -18.15 -1.67
CA PHE A 39 1.80 -18.10 -3.12
C PHE A 39 2.64 -19.18 -3.81
N ARG A 40 3.93 -19.28 -3.47
CA ARG A 40 4.82 -20.35 -3.96
C ARG A 40 4.23 -21.75 -3.77
N LYS A 41 3.64 -22.04 -2.60
CA LYS A 41 3.01 -23.33 -2.32
C LYS A 41 1.82 -23.59 -3.26
N LEU A 42 0.97 -22.59 -3.49
CA LEU A 42 -0.18 -22.73 -4.38
C LEU A 42 0.24 -23.08 -5.82
N PHE A 43 1.34 -22.50 -6.33
CA PHE A 43 1.86 -22.88 -7.65
C PHE A 43 2.50 -24.27 -7.68
N LYS A 44 3.23 -24.65 -6.62
CA LYS A 44 3.78 -26.01 -6.51
C LYS A 44 2.70 -27.08 -6.48
N ASP A 45 1.55 -26.75 -5.90
CA ASP A 45 0.40 -27.64 -5.77
C ASP A 45 -0.60 -27.52 -6.95
N ASP A 46 -0.30 -26.73 -8.00
CA ASP A 46 -1.18 -26.40 -9.15
C ASP A 46 -2.58 -25.87 -8.76
N ARG A 47 -2.65 -25.10 -7.67
CA ARG A 47 -3.88 -24.51 -7.12
C ARG A 47 -4.05 -23.06 -7.57
N LEU A 48 -4.22 -22.86 -8.88
CA LEU A 48 -4.24 -21.52 -9.48
C LEU A 48 -5.44 -20.67 -9.07
N GLU A 49 -6.63 -21.27 -8.88
CA GLU A 49 -7.82 -20.55 -8.43
C GLU A 49 -7.60 -19.91 -7.06
N GLU A 50 -6.90 -20.62 -6.16
CA GLU A 50 -6.53 -20.08 -4.85
C GLU A 50 -5.41 -19.05 -4.93
N ALA A 51 -4.55 -19.13 -5.94
CA ALA A 51 -3.57 -18.09 -6.20
C ALA A 51 -4.25 -16.79 -6.66
N VAL A 52 -5.35 -16.88 -7.42
CA VAL A 52 -6.17 -15.71 -7.77
C VAL A 52 -6.84 -15.10 -6.53
N GLU A 53 -7.27 -15.92 -5.56
CA GLU A 53 -7.77 -15.41 -4.27
C GLU A 53 -6.73 -14.57 -3.52
N VAL A 54 -5.43 -14.88 -3.64
CA VAL A 54 -4.38 -14.03 -3.07
C VAL A 54 -4.39 -12.63 -3.70
N ALA A 55 -4.57 -12.52 -5.02
CA ALA A 55 -4.69 -11.24 -5.71
C ALA A 55 -5.97 -10.49 -5.28
N ARG A 56 -7.12 -11.18 -5.26
CA ARG A 56 -8.41 -10.64 -4.81
C ARG A 56 -8.35 -10.09 -3.38
N GLN A 57 -7.69 -10.82 -2.49
CA GLN A 57 -7.49 -10.39 -1.10
C GLN A 57 -6.66 -9.11 -1.01
N GLN A 58 -5.63 -8.95 -1.85
CA GLN A 58 -4.82 -7.73 -1.88
C GLN A 58 -5.63 -6.52 -2.36
N VAL A 59 -6.38 -6.66 -3.46
CA VAL A 59 -7.26 -5.59 -3.96
C VAL A 59 -8.32 -5.21 -2.92
N SER A 60 -8.95 -6.21 -2.31
CA SER A 60 -9.94 -5.98 -1.24
C SER A 60 -9.33 -5.25 -0.05
N ASN A 61 -8.05 -5.45 0.23
CA ASN A 61 -7.30 -4.78 1.27
C ASN A 61 -6.66 -3.47 0.80
N GLY A 62 -7.10 -2.89 -0.31
CA GLY A 62 -6.70 -1.54 -0.73
C GLY A 62 -5.43 -1.46 -1.57
N ALA A 63 -4.94 -2.57 -2.14
CA ALA A 63 -3.91 -2.49 -3.17
C ALA A 63 -4.46 -1.80 -4.43
N ASN A 64 -3.77 -0.75 -4.89
CA ASN A 64 -4.11 -0.01 -6.10
C ASN A 64 -3.58 -0.70 -7.36
N VAL A 65 -2.46 -1.42 -7.24
CA VAL A 65 -1.79 -2.18 -8.30
C VAL A 65 -1.37 -3.53 -7.73
N ILE A 66 -1.34 -4.58 -8.55
CA ILE A 66 -0.87 -5.91 -8.15
C ILE A 66 0.46 -6.22 -8.84
N ASP A 67 1.51 -6.48 -8.05
CA ASP A 67 2.82 -6.92 -8.53
C ASP A 67 2.84 -8.44 -8.72
N ILE A 68 3.24 -8.91 -9.90
CA ILE A 68 3.18 -10.31 -10.28
C ILE A 68 4.57 -10.78 -10.68
N CYS A 69 5.12 -11.73 -9.93
CA CYS A 69 6.47 -12.23 -10.13
C CYS A 69 6.51 -13.76 -10.13
N PHE A 70 7.07 -14.32 -11.21
CA PHE A 70 7.25 -15.77 -11.43
C PHE A 70 8.71 -16.20 -11.53
N ASP A 71 9.63 -15.37 -11.01
CA ASP A 71 11.04 -15.70 -10.98
C ASP A 71 11.32 -16.79 -9.95
N GLU A 72 11.31 -18.04 -10.42
CA GLU A 72 11.80 -19.20 -9.68
C GLU A 72 12.34 -20.26 -10.65
N GLY A 73 13.45 -20.90 -10.29
CA GLY A 73 14.19 -21.80 -11.17
C GLY A 73 13.43 -23.06 -11.62
N LEU A 74 12.35 -23.42 -10.93
CA LEU A 74 11.51 -24.59 -11.25
C LEU A 74 10.25 -24.25 -12.06
N ILE A 75 10.03 -22.97 -12.37
CA ILE A 75 8.81 -22.50 -13.04
C ILE A 75 9.18 -22.00 -14.45
N ASP A 76 8.42 -22.43 -15.46
CA ASP A 76 8.42 -21.76 -16.76
C ASP A 76 7.73 -20.39 -16.61
N GLY A 77 8.54 -19.37 -16.35
CA GLY A 77 8.04 -18.03 -16.05
C GLY A 77 7.26 -17.40 -17.18
N VAL A 78 7.60 -17.66 -18.46
CA VAL A 78 6.88 -17.10 -19.61
C VAL A 78 5.47 -17.71 -19.69
N ALA A 79 5.38 -19.04 -19.64
CA ALA A 79 4.11 -19.74 -19.68
C ALA A 79 3.24 -19.37 -18.46
N MET A 80 3.85 -19.29 -17.27
CA MET A 80 3.13 -19.03 -16.02
C MET A 80 2.62 -17.59 -15.94
N MET A 81 3.46 -16.60 -16.30
CA MET A 81 3.04 -15.19 -16.36
C MET A 81 1.83 -15.02 -17.27
N THR A 82 1.91 -15.56 -18.48
CA THR A 82 0.84 -15.52 -19.47
C THR A 82 -0.44 -16.16 -18.95
N ARG A 83 -0.34 -17.40 -18.42
CA ARG A 83 -1.50 -18.15 -17.91
C ARG A 83 -2.16 -17.43 -16.73
N PHE A 84 -1.37 -16.93 -15.79
CA PHE A 84 -1.90 -16.28 -14.59
C PHE A 84 -2.54 -14.94 -14.91
N LEU A 85 -1.95 -14.12 -15.79
CA LEU A 85 -2.55 -12.85 -16.23
C LEU A 85 -3.93 -13.08 -16.90
N HIS A 86 -4.07 -14.10 -17.74
CA HIS A 86 -5.37 -14.45 -18.34
C HIS A 86 -6.41 -14.85 -17.27
N LEU A 87 -6.00 -15.57 -16.23
CA LEU A 87 -6.88 -15.91 -15.12
C LEU A 87 -7.33 -14.66 -14.35
N LEU A 88 -6.41 -13.75 -14.03
CA LEU A 88 -6.73 -12.51 -13.32
C LEU A 88 -7.66 -11.61 -14.14
N GLN A 89 -7.53 -11.59 -15.46
CA GLN A 89 -8.43 -10.85 -16.36
C GLN A 89 -9.85 -11.44 -16.41
N GLY A 90 -9.99 -12.74 -16.12
CA GLY A 90 -11.30 -13.39 -15.98
C GLY A 90 -12.02 -13.03 -14.68
N GLU A 91 -11.36 -12.37 -13.74
CA GLU A 91 -11.88 -12.05 -12.41
C GLU A 91 -12.12 -10.54 -12.25
N PRO A 92 -13.37 -10.06 -12.40
CA PRO A 92 -13.68 -8.63 -12.50
C PRO A 92 -13.16 -7.79 -11.33
N GLU A 93 -13.20 -8.32 -10.10
CA GLU A 93 -12.72 -7.61 -8.91
C GLU A 93 -11.22 -7.34 -8.93
N VAL A 94 -10.45 -8.21 -9.59
CA VAL A 94 -8.99 -8.08 -9.73
C VAL A 94 -8.63 -7.35 -11.01
N ALA A 95 -9.29 -7.68 -12.12
CA ALA A 95 -9.05 -7.07 -13.43
C ALA A 95 -9.26 -5.54 -13.43
N ARG A 96 -10.04 -4.99 -12.49
CA ARG A 96 -10.24 -3.54 -12.36
C ARG A 96 -8.98 -2.75 -12.03
N VAL A 97 -8.02 -3.35 -11.32
CA VAL A 97 -6.77 -2.66 -10.97
C VAL A 97 -5.68 -2.92 -12.01
N PRO A 98 -4.73 -1.98 -12.21
CA PRO A 98 -3.56 -2.23 -13.06
C PRO A 98 -2.65 -3.32 -12.50
N PHE A 99 -1.88 -3.96 -13.39
CA PHE A 99 -0.87 -4.96 -13.02
C PHE A 99 0.55 -4.43 -13.23
N MET A 100 1.43 -4.80 -12.30
CA MET A 100 2.88 -4.63 -12.39
C MET A 100 3.50 -5.98 -12.73
N ILE A 101 4.16 -6.07 -13.89
CA ILE A 101 4.82 -7.29 -14.36
C ILE A 101 6.25 -7.28 -13.83
N ASP A 102 6.55 -8.19 -12.90
CA ASP A 102 7.85 -8.28 -12.23
C ASP A 102 8.66 -9.51 -12.69
N SER A 103 9.86 -9.26 -13.19
CA SER A 103 10.84 -10.30 -13.52
C SER A 103 12.22 -9.70 -13.79
N SER A 104 13.26 -10.47 -13.45
CA SER A 104 14.65 -10.24 -13.86
C SER A 104 14.94 -10.67 -15.31
N LYS A 105 14.00 -11.35 -15.98
CA LYS A 105 14.17 -11.88 -17.35
C LYS A 105 13.30 -11.13 -18.34
N TRP A 106 13.94 -10.55 -19.36
CA TRP A 106 13.26 -9.74 -20.38
C TRP A 106 12.13 -10.48 -21.10
N GLU A 107 12.34 -11.76 -21.43
CA GLU A 107 11.35 -12.59 -22.14
C GLU A 107 10.05 -12.78 -21.34
N ILE A 108 10.11 -12.80 -20.01
CA ILE A 108 8.93 -12.89 -19.14
C ILE A 108 8.20 -11.53 -19.12
N LEU A 109 8.96 -10.44 -18.98
CA LEU A 109 8.41 -9.08 -19.01
C LEU A 109 7.67 -8.80 -20.33
N GLU A 110 8.30 -9.13 -21.46
CA GLU A 110 7.71 -8.92 -22.79
C GLU A 110 6.46 -9.79 -23.00
N ALA A 111 6.46 -11.04 -22.51
CA ALA A 111 5.28 -11.90 -22.54
C ALA A 111 4.13 -11.33 -21.69
N GLY A 112 4.44 -10.82 -20.49
CA GLY A 112 3.47 -10.16 -19.62
C GLY A 112 2.87 -8.92 -20.27
N LEU A 113 3.68 -8.04 -20.87
CA LEU A 113 3.22 -6.85 -21.59
C LEU A 113 2.24 -7.19 -22.72
N LYS A 114 2.50 -8.25 -23.49
CA LYS A 114 1.60 -8.72 -24.56
C LYS A 114 0.23 -9.17 -24.05
N CYS A 115 0.13 -9.54 -22.77
CA CYS A 115 -1.11 -9.99 -22.15
C CYS A 115 -1.93 -8.84 -21.57
N LEU A 116 -1.33 -7.68 -21.28
CA LEU A 116 -2.04 -6.57 -20.63
C LEU A 116 -3.09 -5.94 -21.56
N GLN A 117 -4.33 -5.81 -21.07
CA GLN A 117 -5.40 -5.11 -21.79
C GLN A 117 -5.39 -3.60 -21.51
N GLY A 118 -5.10 -3.21 -20.27
CA GLY A 118 -4.94 -1.82 -19.84
C GLY A 118 -3.49 -1.41 -19.67
N LYS A 119 -3.25 -0.14 -19.36
CA LYS A 119 -1.91 0.40 -19.10
C LYS A 119 -1.40 -0.07 -17.73
N GLY A 120 -0.52 -1.07 -17.73
CA GLY A 120 0.19 -1.56 -16.54
C GLY A 120 1.57 -0.95 -16.36
N ILE A 121 2.35 -1.55 -15.45
CA ILE A 121 3.71 -1.16 -15.12
C ILE A 121 4.65 -2.34 -15.40
N LEU A 122 5.82 -2.08 -15.97
CA LEU A 122 6.89 -3.06 -16.08
C LEU A 122 7.93 -2.85 -14.98
N ASN A 123 8.24 -3.91 -14.23
CA ASN A 123 9.21 -3.95 -13.14
C ASN A 123 10.29 -5.01 -13.43
N SER A 124 11.48 -4.66 -13.88
CA SER A 124 12.02 -3.33 -14.14
C SER A 124 13.06 -3.37 -15.26
N ILE A 125 13.54 -2.20 -15.68
CA ILE A 125 14.75 -2.06 -16.50
C ILE A 125 15.85 -1.33 -15.73
N SER A 126 17.10 -1.45 -16.18
CA SER A 126 18.25 -0.77 -15.56
C SER A 126 19.40 -0.60 -16.56
N LEU A 127 20.42 0.15 -16.17
CA LEU A 127 21.66 0.33 -16.96
C LEU A 127 22.68 -0.79 -16.74
N LYS A 128 22.34 -1.86 -16.01
CA LYS A 128 23.22 -2.98 -15.67
C LYS A 128 23.89 -3.63 -16.89
N GLU A 129 23.14 -3.82 -17.97
CA GLU A 129 23.61 -4.42 -19.23
C GLU A 129 24.11 -3.37 -20.23
N GLY A 130 24.32 -2.15 -19.77
CA GLY A 130 24.73 -1.02 -20.59
C GLY A 130 23.56 -0.27 -21.23
N GLU A 131 23.93 0.87 -21.81
CA GLU A 131 22.98 1.86 -22.32
C GLU A 131 22.19 1.42 -23.56
N ASP A 132 22.83 0.70 -24.49
CA ASP A 132 22.17 0.25 -25.72
C ASP A 132 21.01 -0.70 -25.42
N ARG A 133 21.22 -1.63 -24.48
CA ARG A 133 20.19 -2.57 -24.03
C ARG A 133 19.06 -1.85 -23.31
N PHE A 134 19.38 -0.90 -22.44
CA PHE A 134 18.39 -0.07 -21.75
C PHE A 134 17.50 0.72 -22.74
N ILE A 135 18.09 1.32 -23.78
CA ILE A 135 17.36 2.04 -24.83
C ILE A 135 16.48 1.11 -25.65
N GLU A 136 16.98 -0.08 -26.03
CA GLU A 136 16.21 -1.08 -26.75
C GLU A 136 14.95 -1.48 -25.98
N GLN A 137 15.12 -1.85 -24.70
CA GLN A 137 14.03 -2.22 -23.81
C GLN A 137 13.02 -1.08 -23.62
N ALA A 138 13.50 0.13 -23.34
CA ALA A 138 12.65 1.31 -23.17
C ALA A 138 11.79 1.62 -24.42
N ARG A 139 12.33 1.41 -25.62
CA ARG A 139 11.55 1.58 -26.88
C ARG A 139 10.42 0.56 -27.00
N VAL A 140 10.67 -0.69 -26.62
CA VAL A 140 9.62 -1.73 -26.61
C VAL A 140 8.54 -1.38 -25.59
N ILE A 141 8.92 -0.98 -24.39
CA ILE A 141 7.96 -0.59 -23.33
C ILE A 141 7.07 0.57 -23.80
N ARG A 142 7.70 1.59 -24.40
CA ARG A 142 6.98 2.74 -24.97
C ARG A 142 6.02 2.33 -26.09
N LEU A 143 6.39 1.34 -26.92
CA LEU A 143 5.51 0.83 -27.97
C LEU A 143 4.25 0.17 -27.38
N PHE A 144 4.36 -0.54 -26.27
CA PHE A 144 3.21 -1.08 -25.52
C PHE A 144 2.46 -0.01 -24.72
N GLY A 145 3.03 1.18 -24.54
CA GLY A 145 2.43 2.27 -23.77
C GLY A 145 2.38 2.03 -22.26
N ALA A 146 3.21 1.12 -21.74
CA ALA A 146 3.28 0.82 -20.32
C ALA A 146 4.16 1.83 -19.55
N ALA A 147 3.88 2.01 -18.26
CA ALA A 147 4.79 2.69 -17.35
C ALA A 147 5.97 1.77 -16.98
N VAL A 148 7.06 2.35 -16.47
CA VAL A 148 8.30 1.61 -16.24
C VAL A 148 8.93 1.93 -14.90
N VAL A 149 9.28 0.87 -14.15
CA VAL A 149 10.20 0.96 -13.02
C VAL A 149 11.63 0.92 -13.52
N VAL A 150 12.43 1.91 -13.11
CA VAL A 150 13.85 2.03 -13.43
C VAL A 150 14.66 1.86 -12.15
N MET A 151 15.35 0.73 -12.04
CA MET A 151 16.21 0.46 -10.89
C MET A 151 17.46 1.34 -10.93
N ALA A 152 17.88 1.86 -9.78
CA ALA A 152 19.17 2.51 -9.63
C ALA A 152 20.32 1.46 -9.64
N PHE A 153 20.55 0.86 -10.81
CA PHE A 153 21.59 -0.13 -11.07
C PHE A 153 22.21 0.20 -12.44
N ASP A 154 23.53 0.37 -12.47
CA ASP A 154 24.29 0.64 -13.70
C ASP A 154 25.41 -0.39 -13.92
N GLU A 155 26.27 -0.14 -14.90
CA GLU A 155 27.39 -1.02 -15.27
C GLU A 155 28.39 -1.23 -14.12
N ASN A 156 28.40 -0.35 -13.11
CA ASN A 156 29.27 -0.44 -11.93
C ASN A 156 28.60 -1.14 -10.74
N GLY A 157 27.31 -1.48 -10.84
CA GLY A 157 26.58 -2.19 -9.80
C GLY A 157 25.34 -1.47 -9.29
N GLN A 158 24.84 -1.96 -8.16
CA GLN A 158 23.64 -1.44 -7.51
C GLN A 158 23.98 -0.18 -6.68
N ALA A 159 23.17 0.88 -6.81
CA ALA A 159 23.35 2.09 -6.02
C ALA A 159 22.96 1.91 -4.54
N ALA A 160 23.97 1.96 -3.69
CA ALA A 160 23.82 1.92 -2.24
C ALA A 160 23.76 3.32 -1.61
N THR A 161 24.58 4.26 -2.09
CA THR A 161 24.73 5.61 -1.52
C THR A 161 23.82 6.63 -2.19
N TYR A 162 23.50 7.74 -1.51
CA TYR A 162 22.77 8.88 -2.09
C TYR A 162 23.38 9.35 -3.42
N THR A 163 24.71 9.48 -3.48
CA THR A 163 25.44 9.95 -4.66
C THR A 163 25.23 9.02 -5.86
N ASP A 164 25.31 7.70 -5.65
CA ASP A 164 25.08 6.75 -6.73
C ASP A 164 23.62 6.69 -7.15
N LYS A 165 22.69 6.72 -6.18
CA LYS A 165 21.25 6.71 -6.47
C LYS A 165 20.87 7.89 -7.38
N THR A 166 21.27 9.10 -7.00
CA THR A 166 20.96 10.32 -7.77
C THR A 166 21.64 10.34 -9.13
N ARG A 167 22.94 10.00 -9.20
CA ARG A 167 23.70 9.92 -10.46
C ARG A 167 23.07 8.95 -11.47
N ILE A 168 22.69 7.74 -11.03
CA ILE A 168 22.11 6.72 -11.92
C ILE A 168 20.71 7.13 -12.36
N CYS A 169 19.86 7.59 -11.45
CA CYS A 169 18.51 8.07 -11.78
C CYS A 169 18.54 9.24 -12.75
N GLU A 170 19.45 10.21 -12.57
CA GLU A 170 19.63 11.34 -13.50
C GLU A 170 20.01 10.85 -14.90
N ARG A 171 21.04 10.00 -14.99
CA ARG A 171 21.50 9.45 -16.28
C ARG A 171 20.37 8.71 -16.99
N ALA A 172 19.67 7.84 -16.28
CA ALA A 172 18.55 7.08 -16.83
C ALA A 172 17.41 7.99 -17.30
N TYR A 173 17.06 9.04 -16.52
CA TYR A 173 16.06 10.03 -16.90
C TYR A 173 16.42 10.73 -18.22
N ARG A 174 17.65 11.22 -18.35
CA ARG A 174 18.13 11.88 -19.57
C ARG A 174 18.07 10.95 -20.78
N ILE A 175 18.46 9.69 -20.62
CA ILE A 175 18.36 8.71 -21.71
C ILE A 175 16.89 8.50 -22.12
N LEU A 176 16.00 8.27 -21.15
CA LEU A 176 14.59 8.01 -21.41
C LEU A 176 13.89 9.21 -22.05
N VAL A 177 14.04 10.40 -21.46
CA VAL A 177 13.35 11.61 -21.91
C VAL A 177 13.98 12.18 -23.18
N ASP A 178 15.30 12.40 -23.19
CA ASP A 178 15.94 13.16 -24.27
C ASP A 178 16.22 12.31 -25.51
N ARG A 179 16.43 10.99 -25.36
CA ARG A 179 16.81 10.10 -26.48
C ARG A 179 15.74 9.10 -26.89
N VAL A 180 14.97 8.55 -25.94
CA VAL A 180 13.87 7.62 -26.23
C VAL A 180 12.54 8.36 -26.42
N ASN A 181 12.45 9.62 -25.97
CA ASN A 181 11.22 10.40 -25.93
C ASN A 181 10.12 9.65 -25.14
N PHE A 182 10.52 9.06 -24.02
CA PHE A 182 9.64 8.37 -23.08
C PHE A 182 8.87 9.41 -22.24
N PRO A 183 7.56 9.26 -22.02
CA PRO A 183 6.79 10.19 -21.18
C PRO A 183 7.36 10.21 -19.75
N PRO A 184 7.81 11.36 -19.23
CA PRO A 184 8.45 11.41 -17.92
C PRO A 184 7.51 11.05 -16.76
N GLU A 185 6.21 11.28 -16.91
CA GLU A 185 5.18 10.85 -15.95
C GLU A 185 5.03 9.32 -15.83
N ASP A 186 5.49 8.57 -16.83
CA ASP A 186 5.46 7.11 -16.85
C ASP A 186 6.75 6.48 -16.29
N ILE A 187 7.71 7.31 -15.87
CA ILE A 187 8.98 6.86 -15.27
C ILE A 187 8.83 6.79 -13.75
N ILE A 188 9.05 5.60 -13.20
CA ILE A 188 9.05 5.34 -11.77
C ILE A 188 10.47 4.90 -11.39
N PHE A 189 11.19 5.73 -10.65
CA PHE A 189 12.51 5.33 -10.14
C PHE A 189 12.36 4.45 -8.91
N ASP A 190 13.15 3.37 -8.84
CA ASP A 190 13.43 2.64 -7.61
C ASP A 190 14.89 2.90 -7.21
N PRO A 191 15.13 3.81 -6.25
CA PRO A 191 16.46 4.09 -5.72
C PRO A 191 17.08 2.95 -4.90
N ASN A 192 16.47 1.76 -4.85
CA ASN A 192 16.81 0.60 -4.03
C ASN A 192 16.58 0.83 -2.53
N ILE A 193 15.49 0.27 -2.01
CA ILE A 193 15.33 0.04 -0.57
C ILE A 193 16.18 -1.17 -0.20
N LEU A 194 17.22 -0.93 0.60
CA LEU A 194 18.17 -1.95 1.06
C LEU A 194 17.98 -2.24 2.55
N THR A 195 18.43 -3.42 2.97
CA THR A 195 18.31 -3.87 4.37
C THR A 195 19.18 -3.02 5.30
N VAL A 196 18.60 -2.52 6.41
CA VAL A 196 19.32 -1.84 7.50
C VAL A 196 19.44 -2.74 8.74
N ALA A 197 20.15 -2.26 9.76
CA ALA A 197 20.37 -3.02 11.02
C ALA A 197 20.97 -4.41 10.79
N THR A 198 21.88 -4.54 9.83
CA THR A 198 22.53 -5.81 9.50
C THR A 198 23.76 -6.12 10.36
N GLY A 199 24.16 -5.19 11.24
CA GLY A 199 25.42 -5.24 11.98
C GLY A 199 26.66 -4.81 11.17
N ILE A 200 26.46 -4.24 9.97
CA ILE A 200 27.52 -3.72 9.10
C ILE A 200 27.34 -2.20 9.03
N GLU A 201 28.36 -1.44 9.40
CA GLU A 201 28.26 0.02 9.58
C GLU A 201 27.90 0.73 8.27
N GLU A 202 28.44 0.24 7.15
CA GLU A 202 28.18 0.74 5.80
C GLU A 202 26.71 0.67 5.41
N HIS A 203 25.92 -0.20 6.06
CA HIS A 203 24.50 -0.39 5.76
C HIS A 203 23.58 0.52 6.58
N ASN A 204 24.11 1.17 7.63
CA ASN A 204 23.29 1.96 8.56
C ASN A 204 22.56 3.12 7.87
N ASN A 205 23.17 3.69 6.84
CA ASN A 205 22.65 4.89 6.18
C ASN A 205 21.71 4.60 5.00
N TYR A 206 21.52 3.34 4.60
CA TYR A 206 20.78 2.99 3.38
C TYR A 206 19.34 3.55 3.32
N ALA A 207 18.64 3.59 4.46
CA ALA A 207 17.31 4.16 4.55
C ALA A 207 17.32 5.69 4.32
N VAL A 208 18.26 6.39 4.97
CA VAL A 208 18.46 7.84 4.81
C VAL A 208 18.86 8.18 3.38
N ASP A 209 19.79 7.40 2.79
CA ASP A 209 20.22 7.57 1.40
C ASP A 209 19.06 7.43 0.41
N PHE A 210 18.12 6.52 0.67
CA PHE A 210 16.89 6.39 -0.13
C PHE A 210 15.97 7.61 0.03
N ILE A 211 15.73 8.06 1.27
CA ILE A 211 14.85 9.21 1.58
C ILE A 211 15.40 10.49 0.94
N GLU A 212 16.70 10.75 1.05
CA GLU A 212 17.31 11.93 0.43
C GLU A 212 17.38 11.82 -1.10
N ALA A 213 17.65 10.63 -1.66
CA ALA A 213 17.59 10.43 -3.11
C ALA A 213 16.17 10.64 -3.64
N THR A 214 15.14 10.24 -2.88
CA THR A 214 13.74 10.52 -3.20
C THR A 214 13.51 12.02 -3.29
N ARG A 215 13.88 12.79 -2.26
CA ARG A 215 13.73 14.25 -2.24
C ARG A 215 14.46 14.92 -3.41
N TRP A 216 15.64 14.42 -3.75
CA TRP A 216 16.40 14.89 -4.91
C TRP A 216 15.72 14.58 -6.24
N ILE A 217 15.26 13.34 -6.44
CA ILE A 217 14.56 12.92 -7.68
C ILE A 217 13.33 13.80 -7.91
N LYS A 218 12.50 13.99 -6.89
CA LYS A 218 11.29 14.82 -6.99
C LYS A 218 11.58 16.28 -7.30
N SER A 219 12.74 16.78 -6.86
CA SER A 219 13.15 18.18 -7.10
C SER A 219 13.81 18.39 -8.46
N ASN A 220 14.49 17.38 -9.01
CA ASN A 220 15.39 17.53 -10.15
C ASN A 220 14.93 16.80 -11.42
N LEU A 221 14.04 15.80 -11.31
CA LEU A 221 13.55 14.98 -12.42
C LEU A 221 12.04 15.21 -12.57
N PRO A 222 11.62 16.22 -13.35
CA PRO A 222 10.22 16.60 -13.47
C PRO A 222 9.32 15.43 -13.88
N HIS A 223 8.15 15.35 -13.25
CA HIS A 223 7.09 14.35 -13.49
C HIS A 223 7.42 12.90 -13.10
N ALA A 224 8.69 12.57 -12.89
CA ALA A 224 9.09 11.24 -12.45
C ALA A 224 8.54 10.93 -11.05
N ARG A 225 8.33 9.63 -10.82
CA ARG A 225 7.84 9.08 -9.56
C ARG A 225 8.90 8.27 -8.86
N VAL A 226 8.69 8.02 -7.57
CA VAL A 226 9.59 7.18 -6.76
C VAL A 226 8.80 6.04 -6.13
N SER A 227 9.35 4.83 -6.25
CA SER A 227 8.86 3.59 -5.66
C SER A 227 9.98 2.84 -4.94
N GLY A 228 9.62 1.74 -4.29
CA GLY A 228 10.57 0.76 -3.76
C GLY A 228 9.90 -0.44 -3.11
N GLY A 229 10.66 -1.55 -3.04
CA GLY A 229 10.30 -2.75 -2.28
C GLY A 229 10.45 -2.54 -0.76
N VAL A 230 9.39 -2.08 -0.09
CA VAL A 230 9.43 -1.69 1.33
C VAL A 230 9.81 -2.85 2.23
N SER A 231 9.36 -4.06 1.91
CA SER A 231 9.65 -5.27 2.68
C SER A 231 11.14 -5.58 2.85
N ASN A 232 12.00 -5.06 1.98
CA ASN A 232 13.45 -5.26 2.00
C ASN A 232 14.12 -4.56 3.20
N ILE A 233 13.59 -3.42 3.66
CA ILE A 233 14.18 -2.61 4.73
C ILE A 233 14.37 -3.40 6.02
N SER A 234 13.48 -4.38 6.27
CA SER A 234 13.36 -5.10 7.54
C SER A 234 13.77 -6.57 7.46
N PHE A 235 14.57 -6.96 6.46
CA PHE A 235 15.03 -8.35 6.33
C PHE A 235 15.88 -8.86 7.50
N SER A 236 16.59 -7.98 8.21
CA SER A 236 17.34 -8.32 9.43
C SER A 236 16.43 -8.84 10.56
N PHE A 237 15.12 -8.54 10.51
CA PHE A 237 14.14 -8.91 11.52
C PHE A 237 13.13 -9.96 11.04
N ARG A 238 13.50 -10.81 10.06
CA ARG A 238 12.66 -11.94 9.63
C ARG A 238 12.29 -12.84 10.82
N GLY A 239 10.99 -13.12 10.97
CA GLY A 239 10.43 -13.82 12.13
C GLY A 239 10.04 -12.91 13.30
N ASN A 240 10.09 -11.59 13.10
CA ASN A 240 9.52 -10.58 14.01
C ASN A 240 8.71 -9.52 13.22
N ASN A 241 7.60 -9.94 12.63
CA ASN A 241 6.57 -9.16 11.96
C ASN A 241 6.16 -7.91 12.74
N ILE A 242 6.01 -7.93 14.07
CA ILE A 242 5.66 -6.71 14.83
C ILE A 242 6.71 -5.62 14.59
N VAL A 243 8.00 -5.96 14.69
CA VAL A 243 9.10 -5.02 14.43
C VAL A 243 9.15 -4.65 12.94
N ARG A 244 8.96 -5.63 12.04
CA ARG A 244 8.98 -5.38 10.59
C ARG A 244 7.88 -4.40 10.16
N GLU A 245 6.66 -4.58 10.64
CA GLU A 245 5.51 -3.72 10.34
C GLU A 245 5.71 -2.30 10.90
N ALA A 246 6.30 -2.18 12.10
CA ALA A 246 6.71 -0.89 12.65
C ALA A 246 7.78 -0.21 11.79
N MET A 247 8.80 -0.95 11.33
CA MET A 247 9.82 -0.44 10.41
C MET A 247 9.23 0.01 9.07
N HIS A 248 8.30 -0.75 8.51
CA HIS A 248 7.63 -0.40 7.25
C HIS A 248 6.85 0.90 7.39
N SER A 249 6.07 1.02 8.45
CA SER A 249 5.20 2.17 8.70
C SER A 249 6.02 3.43 8.97
N ALA A 250 7.09 3.33 9.77
CA ALA A 250 7.98 4.45 10.04
C ALA A 250 8.78 4.88 8.80
N PHE A 251 9.32 3.92 8.04
CA PHE A 251 10.00 4.23 6.78
C PHE A 251 9.06 4.93 5.80
N LEU A 252 7.85 4.40 5.60
CA LEU A 252 6.88 4.97 4.67
C LEU A 252 6.43 6.37 5.08
N PHE A 253 6.24 6.64 6.39
CA PHE A 253 5.92 7.97 6.88
C PHE A 253 6.97 9.01 6.45
N HIS A 254 8.24 8.73 6.72
CA HIS A 254 9.35 9.64 6.36
C HIS A 254 9.60 9.70 4.85
N ALA A 255 9.53 8.58 4.14
CA ALA A 255 9.74 8.53 2.70
C ALA A 255 8.62 9.25 1.93
N THR A 256 7.37 9.14 2.36
CA THR A 256 6.23 9.85 1.76
C THR A 256 6.38 11.36 1.96
N GLN A 257 6.84 11.82 3.14
CA GLN A 257 7.15 13.23 3.37
C GLN A 257 8.30 13.75 2.49
N ALA A 258 9.25 12.89 2.12
CA ALA A 258 10.28 13.22 1.14
C ALA A 258 9.79 13.21 -0.32
N GLY A 259 8.56 12.72 -0.56
CA GLY A 259 7.91 12.72 -1.88
C GLY A 259 7.87 11.35 -2.56
N MET A 260 8.03 10.25 -1.83
CA MET A 260 7.78 8.90 -2.35
C MET A 260 6.30 8.75 -2.74
N ASP A 261 6.03 8.35 -3.98
CA ASP A 261 4.67 8.35 -4.54
C ASP A 261 3.95 7.01 -4.34
N MET A 262 4.71 5.92 -4.31
CA MET A 262 4.19 4.55 -4.30
C MET A 262 5.15 3.56 -3.67
N GLY A 263 4.69 2.36 -3.34
CA GLY A 263 5.56 1.32 -2.79
C GLY A 263 5.00 -0.08 -2.91
N ILE A 264 5.90 -1.05 -3.08
CA ILE A 264 5.59 -2.48 -3.08
C ILE A 264 5.57 -2.95 -1.63
N VAL A 265 4.38 -3.27 -1.15
CA VAL A 265 4.08 -3.55 0.25
C VAL A 265 3.09 -4.70 0.39
N ASN A 266 3.08 -5.33 1.57
CA ASN A 266 1.96 -6.13 1.98
C ASN A 266 0.85 -5.23 2.53
N ALA A 267 -0.14 -4.92 1.68
CA ALA A 267 -1.28 -4.09 2.05
C ALA A 267 -2.00 -4.52 3.35
N GLY A 268 -1.96 -5.81 3.69
CA GLY A 268 -2.60 -6.33 4.91
C GLY A 268 -1.85 -6.04 6.22
N MET A 269 -0.55 -5.76 6.16
CA MET A 269 0.39 -5.73 7.29
C MET A 269 0.99 -4.33 7.55
N LEU A 270 0.30 -3.26 7.19
CA LEU A 270 0.71 -1.90 7.59
C LEU A 270 0.04 -1.56 8.92
N GLU A 271 0.87 -1.23 9.92
CA GLU A 271 0.43 -0.73 11.24
C GLU A 271 0.26 0.79 11.19
N VAL A 272 -0.65 1.33 12.00
CA VAL A 272 -0.88 2.78 12.04
C VAL A 272 0.30 3.42 12.75
N TYR A 273 0.95 4.40 12.13
CA TYR A 273 2.20 4.98 12.64
C TYR A 273 2.08 5.44 14.10
N ASP A 274 1.01 6.16 14.44
CA ASP A 274 0.76 6.67 15.79
C ASP A 274 0.38 5.58 16.82
N GLU A 275 0.02 4.39 16.36
CA GLU A 275 -0.32 3.26 17.23
C GLU A 275 0.90 2.36 17.54
N ILE A 276 2.06 2.66 16.97
CA ILE A 276 3.31 1.94 17.29
C ILE A 276 3.71 2.30 18.73
N PRO A 277 4.02 1.32 19.60
CA PRO A 277 4.46 1.59 20.96
C PRO A 277 5.66 2.56 20.98
N ALA A 278 5.59 3.61 21.81
CA ALA A 278 6.58 4.71 21.77
C ALA A 278 8.05 4.25 21.85
N ASN A 279 8.38 3.28 22.71
CA ASN A 279 9.74 2.72 22.81
C ASN A 279 10.17 2.00 21.52
N LEU A 280 9.25 1.25 20.90
CA LEU A 280 9.52 0.58 19.63
C LEU A 280 9.66 1.59 18.49
N LEU A 281 8.78 2.59 18.42
CA LEU A 281 8.84 3.64 17.41
C LEU A 281 10.16 4.40 17.49
N GLU A 282 10.58 4.81 18.68
CA GLU A 282 11.86 5.50 18.89
C GLU A 282 13.04 4.63 18.43
N GLY A 283 13.07 3.35 18.81
CA GLY A 283 14.13 2.42 18.38
C GLY A 283 14.13 2.16 16.87
N VAL A 284 12.95 2.10 16.25
CA VAL A 284 12.80 1.95 14.79
C VAL A 284 13.28 3.20 14.06
N GLU A 285 12.86 4.39 14.50
CA GLU A 285 13.30 5.66 13.90
C GLU A 285 14.79 5.90 14.09
N ASP A 286 15.37 5.49 15.22
CA ASP A 286 16.82 5.55 15.45
C ASP A 286 17.59 4.80 14.35
N VAL A 287 17.07 3.64 13.91
CA VAL A 287 17.64 2.84 12.82
C VAL A 287 17.33 3.43 11.44
N ILE A 288 16.06 3.75 11.16
CA ILE A 288 15.62 4.24 9.84
C ILE A 288 16.25 5.60 9.50
N LEU A 289 16.39 6.48 10.48
CA LEU A 289 16.95 7.81 10.30
C LEU A 289 18.43 7.89 10.70
N ASN A 290 19.04 6.76 11.06
CA ASN A 290 20.44 6.66 11.48
C ASN A 290 20.82 7.72 12.53
N ARG A 291 19.98 7.90 13.56
CA ARG A 291 20.11 9.03 14.53
C ARG A 291 21.23 8.83 15.54
N ARG A 292 21.68 7.59 15.73
CA ARG A 292 22.64 7.19 16.75
C ARG A 292 23.42 5.93 16.33
N PRO A 293 24.69 5.80 16.73
CA PRO A 293 25.54 4.69 16.29
C PRO A 293 25.14 3.32 16.87
N ASP A 294 24.51 3.29 18.05
CA ASP A 294 24.05 2.08 18.73
C ASP A 294 22.59 1.72 18.43
N ALA A 295 21.99 2.33 17.38
CA ALA A 295 20.59 2.14 17.01
C ALA A 295 20.24 0.66 16.76
N THR A 296 21.11 -0.05 16.04
CA THR A 296 20.93 -1.47 15.71
C THR A 296 20.82 -2.33 16.96
N ASP A 297 21.77 -2.20 17.90
CA ASP A 297 21.81 -2.99 19.13
C ASP A 297 20.63 -2.70 20.05
N ARG A 298 20.22 -1.43 20.11
CA ARG A 298 19.04 -1.00 20.86
C ARG A 298 17.76 -1.60 20.26
N LEU A 299 17.57 -1.52 18.94
CA LEU A 299 16.39 -2.08 18.30
C LEU A 299 16.35 -3.61 18.43
N LEU A 300 17.50 -4.29 18.34
CA LEU A 300 17.59 -5.73 18.60
C LEU A 300 17.16 -6.07 20.04
N SER A 301 17.62 -5.29 21.02
CA SER A 301 17.23 -5.47 22.43
C SER A 301 15.72 -5.30 22.64
N ILE A 302 15.13 -4.26 22.04
CA ILE A 302 13.68 -4.04 22.07
C ILE A 302 12.95 -5.18 21.34
N ALA A 303 13.47 -5.64 20.20
CA ALA A 303 12.85 -6.68 19.38
C ALA A 303 12.71 -8.01 20.13
N GLU A 304 13.62 -8.35 21.05
CA GLU A 304 13.50 -9.54 21.90
C GLU A 304 12.23 -9.52 22.77
N GLU A 305 11.74 -8.35 23.18
CA GLU A 305 10.47 -8.23 23.93
C GLU A 305 9.24 -8.61 23.11
N PHE A 306 9.37 -8.62 21.77
CA PHE A 306 8.29 -8.93 20.83
C PHE A 306 8.45 -10.30 20.16
N ARG A 307 9.60 -10.96 20.36
CA ARG A 307 9.91 -12.25 19.75
C ARG A 307 8.95 -13.34 20.25
N GLY A 308 8.37 -14.11 19.33
CA GLY A 308 7.44 -15.20 19.66
C GLY A 308 6.03 -14.78 20.05
N LYS A 309 5.68 -13.48 20.01
CA LYS A 309 4.30 -12.99 20.17
C LYS A 309 3.43 -13.18 18.93
N GLU A 310 3.98 -13.74 17.85
CA GLU A 310 3.31 -13.92 16.55
C GLU A 310 2.41 -15.16 16.44
N GLY A 311 2.65 -16.18 17.27
CA GLY A 311 2.03 -17.50 17.13
C GLY A 311 1.19 -17.96 18.32
N LYS A 312 1.30 -17.28 19.46
CA LYS A 312 0.19 -17.31 20.41
C LYS A 312 -0.90 -16.48 19.75
N LYS A 313 -2.17 -16.94 19.75
CA LYS A 313 -3.25 -15.99 19.98
C LYS A 313 -2.69 -15.17 21.14
N GLN A 314 -2.21 -13.94 20.90
CA GLN A 314 -2.08 -13.01 21.99
C GLN A 314 -3.41 -13.21 22.71
N GLU A 315 -3.40 -13.54 24.00
CA GLU A 315 -4.53 -13.11 24.80
C GLU A 315 -4.67 -11.67 24.36
N ALA A 316 -5.67 -11.40 23.51
CA ALA A 316 -5.78 -10.12 22.84
C ALA A 316 -5.62 -9.14 23.99
N ASP A 317 -4.74 -8.16 23.88
CA ASP A 317 -4.58 -7.23 25.00
C ASP A 317 -5.92 -6.49 25.12
N LEU A 318 -6.87 -7.08 25.86
CA LEU A 318 -8.25 -6.65 25.95
C LEU A 318 -8.34 -5.55 26.99
N ARG A 319 -7.24 -4.97 27.46
CA ARG A 319 -7.25 -3.80 28.34
C ARG A 319 -8.00 -2.64 27.71
N TRP A 320 -7.93 -2.48 26.38
CA TRP A 320 -8.75 -1.48 25.68
C TRP A 320 -10.26 -1.75 25.85
N ARG A 321 -10.67 -2.99 26.12
CA ARG A 321 -12.08 -3.35 26.41
C ARG A 321 -12.56 -2.82 27.75
N GLU A 322 -11.67 -2.45 28.66
CA GLU A 322 -12.03 -1.85 29.96
C GLU A 322 -12.37 -0.35 29.82
N ALA A 323 -12.06 0.25 28.67
CA ALA A 323 -12.40 1.64 28.37
C ALA A 323 -13.91 1.83 28.09
N SER A 324 -14.34 3.09 28.00
CA SER A 324 -15.72 3.42 27.65
C SER A 324 -16.10 2.94 26.25
N VAL A 325 -17.39 2.72 25.99
CA VAL A 325 -17.86 2.27 24.66
C VAL A 325 -17.40 3.17 23.53
N GLU A 326 -17.31 4.49 23.75
CA GLU A 326 -16.79 5.44 22.76
C GLU A 326 -15.33 5.13 22.42
N LYS A 327 -14.48 4.93 23.43
CA LYS A 327 -13.07 4.61 23.22
C LYS A 327 -12.84 3.22 22.63
N ARG A 328 -13.74 2.27 22.89
CA ARG A 328 -13.72 0.96 22.25
C ARG A 328 -14.10 1.03 20.78
N LEU A 329 -15.12 1.80 20.44
CA LEU A 329 -15.52 2.05 19.04
C LEU A 329 -14.43 2.79 18.28
N GLU A 330 -13.82 3.82 18.87
CA GLU A 330 -12.65 4.54 18.33
C GLU A 330 -11.49 3.58 18.06
N HIS A 331 -11.10 2.77 19.05
CA HIS A 331 -10.04 1.78 18.91
C HIS A 331 -10.34 0.74 17.82
N ALA A 332 -11.58 0.23 17.79
CA ALA A 332 -12.02 -0.72 16.77
C ALA A 332 -11.96 -0.12 15.36
N LEU A 333 -12.32 1.16 15.20
CA LEU A 333 -12.21 1.87 13.92
C LEU A 333 -10.74 2.03 13.50
N LEU A 334 -9.87 2.53 14.38
CA LEU A 334 -8.45 2.74 14.09
C LEU A 334 -7.73 1.44 13.72
N LYS A 335 -7.99 0.36 14.46
CA LYS A 335 -7.37 -0.96 14.25
C LYS A 335 -8.10 -1.84 13.24
N GLY A 336 -9.30 -1.44 12.79
CA GLY A 336 -10.10 -2.23 11.86
C GLY A 336 -10.66 -3.53 12.46
N ILE A 337 -11.01 -3.54 13.75
CA ILE A 337 -11.48 -4.71 14.49
C ILE A 337 -13.00 -4.86 14.35
N THR A 338 -13.46 -5.96 13.74
CA THR A 338 -14.90 -6.23 13.54
C THR A 338 -15.52 -7.18 14.57
N GLU A 339 -14.71 -7.80 15.44
CA GLU A 339 -15.14 -8.89 16.32
C GLU A 339 -16.14 -8.43 17.40
N PHE A 340 -15.89 -7.27 18.03
CA PHE A 340 -16.70 -6.75 19.15
C PHE A 340 -17.70 -5.67 18.74
N ILE A 341 -17.75 -5.33 17.45
CA ILE A 341 -18.47 -4.14 17.00
C ILE A 341 -19.97 -4.24 17.26
N ASP A 342 -20.56 -5.43 17.16
CA ASP A 342 -22.00 -5.63 17.37
C ASP A 342 -22.37 -5.34 18.83
N SER A 343 -21.57 -5.84 19.79
CA SER A 343 -21.83 -5.62 21.22
C SER A 343 -21.55 -4.18 21.66
N ASP A 344 -20.48 -3.56 21.16
CA ASP A 344 -20.19 -2.16 21.47
C ASP A 344 -21.21 -1.21 20.87
N THR A 345 -21.64 -1.48 19.63
CA THR A 345 -22.66 -0.68 18.95
C THR A 345 -23.98 -0.77 19.70
N GLU A 346 -24.34 -1.95 20.21
CA GLU A 346 -25.53 -2.14 21.03
C GLU A 346 -25.45 -1.40 22.37
N GLU A 347 -24.31 -1.49 23.08
CA GLU A 347 -24.11 -0.74 24.32
C GLU A 347 -24.20 0.78 24.07
N ALA A 348 -23.59 1.28 23.00
CA ALA A 348 -23.70 2.67 22.60
C ALA A 348 -25.15 3.04 22.25
N ARG A 349 -25.87 2.20 21.51
CA ARG A 349 -27.29 2.42 21.17
C ARG A 349 -28.14 2.59 22.42
N LEU A 350 -27.95 1.72 23.42
CA LEU A 350 -28.64 1.81 24.71
C LEU A 350 -28.24 3.07 25.50
N LYS A 351 -26.96 3.44 25.49
CA LYS A 351 -26.43 4.62 26.19
C LYS A 351 -26.93 5.94 25.59
N TYR A 352 -26.94 6.06 24.26
CA TYR A 352 -27.29 7.29 23.55
C TYR A 352 -28.79 7.38 23.21
N GLY A 353 -29.53 6.28 23.35
CA GLY A 353 -31.00 6.19 23.23
C GLY A 353 -31.55 6.31 21.81
N ARG A 354 -30.78 6.84 20.85
CA ARG A 354 -31.13 6.93 19.43
C ARG A 354 -29.99 6.34 18.58
N PRO A 355 -30.24 5.38 17.70
CA PRO A 355 -29.21 4.79 16.83
C PRO A 355 -28.43 5.85 16.04
N LEU A 356 -29.11 6.88 15.54
CA LEU A 356 -28.50 7.98 14.79
C LEU A 356 -27.40 8.71 15.58
N LYS A 357 -27.56 8.88 16.89
CA LYS A 357 -26.56 9.53 17.75
C LYS A 357 -25.28 8.70 17.92
N VAL A 358 -25.36 7.38 17.76
CA VAL A 358 -24.17 6.51 17.77
C VAL A 358 -23.35 6.74 16.51
N ILE A 359 -24.03 6.91 15.37
CA ILE A 359 -23.42 7.27 14.09
C ILE A 359 -22.79 8.66 14.18
N GLU A 360 -23.57 9.69 14.50
CA GLU A 360 -23.12 11.08 14.53
C GLU A 360 -22.11 11.39 15.64
N GLY A 361 -22.07 10.59 16.71
CA GLY A 361 -21.12 10.73 17.82
C GLY A 361 -19.90 9.81 17.63
N PRO A 362 -19.79 8.74 18.45
CA PRO A 362 -18.54 7.98 18.58
C PRO A 362 -18.02 7.38 17.27
N LEU A 363 -18.90 7.01 16.33
CA LEU A 363 -18.46 6.45 15.05
C LEU A 363 -17.88 7.51 14.11
N MET A 364 -18.54 8.67 13.99
CA MET A 364 -18.03 9.80 13.20
C MET A 364 -16.80 10.43 13.84
N ASP A 365 -16.74 10.53 15.16
CA ASP A 365 -15.55 11.00 15.89
C ASP A 365 -14.33 10.11 15.57
N GLY A 366 -14.50 8.78 15.64
CA GLY A 366 -13.46 7.83 15.26
C GLY A 366 -13.06 7.91 13.78
N MET A 367 -14.04 8.08 12.88
CA MET A 367 -13.76 8.26 11.45
C MET A 367 -13.08 9.61 11.13
N SER A 368 -13.31 10.65 11.92
CA SER A 368 -12.58 11.92 11.80
C SER A 368 -11.10 11.71 12.07
N ILE A 369 -10.75 10.99 13.15
CA ILE A 369 -9.36 10.67 13.48
C ILE A 369 -8.71 9.84 12.35
N VAL A 370 -9.43 8.85 11.79
CA VAL A 370 -8.97 8.10 10.62
C VAL A 370 -8.69 9.02 9.44
N GLY A 371 -9.56 10.01 9.19
CA GLY A 371 -9.39 11.01 8.14
C GLY A 371 -8.15 11.89 8.36
N ASP A 372 -7.94 12.37 9.59
CA ASP A 372 -6.80 13.19 9.97
C ASP A 372 -5.49 12.41 9.80
N LEU A 373 -5.41 11.17 10.31
CA LEU A 373 -4.24 10.30 10.17
C LEU A 373 -3.93 9.95 8.71
N PHE A 374 -4.96 9.77 7.89
CA PHE A 374 -4.81 9.52 6.46
C PHE A 374 -4.27 10.77 5.74
N GLY A 375 -4.78 11.96 6.06
CA GLY A 375 -4.30 13.23 5.53
C GLY A 375 -2.86 13.57 5.95
N GLU A 376 -2.46 13.15 7.16
CA GLU A 376 -1.08 13.29 7.67
C GLU A 376 -0.10 12.25 7.10
N GLY A 377 -0.57 11.27 6.31
CA GLY A 377 0.25 10.18 5.78
C GLY A 377 0.69 9.15 6.83
N LYS A 378 0.07 9.16 8.02
CA LYS A 378 0.30 8.19 9.11
C LYS A 378 -0.56 6.94 8.99
N MET A 379 -1.60 7.02 8.16
CA MET A 379 -2.47 5.93 7.78
C MET A 379 -2.52 5.83 6.25
N PHE A 380 -2.58 4.60 5.72
CA PHE A 380 -2.65 4.31 4.29
C PHE A 380 -4.01 3.73 3.90
N LEU A 381 -4.32 3.75 2.61
CA LEU A 381 -5.62 3.29 2.08
C LEU A 381 -6.05 1.91 2.60
N PRO A 382 -5.18 0.89 2.70
CA PRO A 382 -5.54 -0.40 3.30
C PRO A 382 -6.14 -0.33 4.71
N GLN A 383 -5.60 0.56 5.55
CA GLN A 383 -6.05 0.74 6.92
C GLN A 383 -7.41 1.45 6.94
N VAL A 384 -7.57 2.50 6.13
CA VAL A 384 -8.85 3.20 5.96
C VAL A 384 -9.95 2.25 5.49
N VAL A 385 -9.63 1.33 4.56
CA VAL A 385 -10.58 0.30 4.10
C VAL A 385 -10.98 -0.64 5.24
N LYS A 386 -10.07 -1.00 6.15
CA LYS A 386 -10.42 -1.80 7.34
C LYS A 386 -11.32 -1.01 8.29
N SER A 387 -11.02 0.27 8.57
CA SER A 387 -11.86 1.15 9.39
C SER A 387 -13.28 1.31 8.80
N ALA A 388 -13.36 1.50 7.49
CA ALA A 388 -14.62 1.55 6.75
C ALA A 388 -15.47 0.28 6.90
N ARG A 389 -14.86 -0.91 6.96
CA ARG A 389 -15.58 -2.17 7.20
C ARG A 389 -16.18 -2.21 8.61
N VAL A 390 -15.45 -1.72 9.61
CA VAL A 390 -15.95 -1.60 10.99
C VAL A 390 -17.14 -0.65 11.05
N MET A 391 -17.01 0.53 10.42
CA MET A 391 -18.10 1.50 10.29
C MET A 391 -19.33 0.89 9.62
N LYS A 392 -19.16 0.25 8.46
CA LYS A 392 -20.25 -0.41 7.74
C LYS A 392 -20.95 -1.48 8.57
N LYS A 393 -20.19 -2.29 9.33
CA LYS A 393 -20.75 -3.33 10.19
C LYS A 393 -21.57 -2.73 11.34
N SER A 394 -21.07 -1.67 11.98
CA SER A 394 -21.80 -0.95 13.03
C SER A 394 -23.10 -0.31 12.50
N VAL A 395 -23.04 0.36 11.34
CA VAL A 395 -24.24 0.94 10.70
C VAL A 395 -25.26 -0.15 10.33
N ALA A 396 -24.82 -1.29 9.80
CA ALA A 396 -25.69 -2.43 9.52
C ALA A 396 -26.39 -2.96 10.78
N TRP A 397 -25.70 -2.97 11.93
CA TRP A 397 -26.29 -3.32 13.22
C TRP A 397 -27.38 -2.33 13.67
N LEU A 398 -27.17 -1.03 13.45
CA LEU A 398 -28.10 0.02 13.84
C LEU A 398 -29.32 0.16 12.92
N THR A 399 -29.20 -0.30 11.67
CA THR A 399 -30.22 -0.10 10.62
C THR A 399 -31.62 -0.59 11.01
N PRO A 400 -31.81 -1.82 11.55
CA PRO A 400 -33.15 -2.28 11.97
C PRO A 400 -33.80 -1.40 13.04
N PHE A 401 -33.01 -0.90 13.99
CA PHE A 401 -33.50 -0.03 15.06
C PHE A 401 -33.88 1.37 14.55
N MET A 402 -33.19 1.86 13.52
CA MET A 402 -33.55 3.11 12.86
C MET A 402 -34.89 2.99 12.13
N GLU A 403 -35.14 1.85 11.48
CA GLU A 403 -36.43 1.57 10.82
C GLU A 403 -37.58 1.46 11.83
N GLU A 404 -37.37 0.80 12.97
CA GLU A 404 -38.33 0.73 14.07
C GLU A 404 -38.65 2.10 14.66
N GLU A 405 -37.63 2.95 14.91
CA GLU A 405 -37.83 4.31 15.44
C GLU A 405 -38.65 5.18 14.47
N LYS A 406 -38.43 5.05 13.16
CA LYS A 406 -39.22 5.74 12.12
C LYS A 406 -40.65 5.24 12.07
N ALA A 407 -40.85 3.92 12.12
CA ALA A 407 -42.19 3.33 12.13
C ALA A 407 -43.00 3.76 13.38
N ALA A 408 -42.32 3.94 14.52
CA ALA A 408 -42.93 4.44 15.75
C ALA A 408 -43.22 5.96 15.71
N ASN A 409 -42.59 6.72 14.82
CA ASN A 409 -42.75 8.17 14.66
C ASN A 409 -43.21 8.58 13.24
N PRO A 410 -44.40 8.13 12.77
CA PRO A 410 -44.88 8.39 11.41
C PRO A 410 -45.16 9.88 11.08
N GLY A 411 -45.04 10.78 12.06
CA GLY A 411 -45.21 12.23 11.92
C GLY A 411 -43.92 13.02 11.68
N GLN A 412 -42.76 12.38 11.57
CA GLN A 412 -41.50 13.06 11.28
C GLN A 412 -41.55 13.64 9.86
N ARG A 413 -41.46 14.97 9.72
CA ARG A 413 -41.50 15.67 8.43
C ARG A 413 -40.38 15.14 7.52
N SER A 414 -40.75 14.72 6.31
CA SER A 414 -39.81 14.45 5.21
C SER A 414 -38.80 15.60 5.08
N ALA A 415 -37.51 15.28 4.97
CA ALA A 415 -36.44 16.25 4.68
C ALA A 415 -36.51 16.85 3.26
N GLY A 416 -37.55 16.52 2.48
CA GLY A 416 -37.70 16.89 1.08
C GLY A 416 -37.21 15.79 0.15
N ARG A 417 -36.93 16.15 -1.11
CA ARG A 417 -36.32 15.26 -2.10
C ARG A 417 -34.84 15.58 -2.18
N VAL A 418 -33.99 14.60 -1.90
CA VAL A 418 -32.53 14.75 -1.97
C VAL A 418 -32.01 13.88 -3.10
N VAL A 419 -31.21 14.47 -3.99
CA VAL A 419 -30.49 13.73 -5.03
C VAL A 419 -29.05 13.58 -4.56
N MET A 420 -28.64 12.35 -4.31
CA MET A 420 -27.29 12.01 -3.90
C MET A 420 -26.64 11.15 -4.98
N ALA A 421 -25.46 11.55 -5.45
CA ALA A 421 -24.71 10.84 -6.46
C ALA A 421 -23.22 10.85 -6.12
N THR A 422 -22.57 9.71 -6.38
CA THR A 422 -21.13 9.50 -6.29
C THR A 422 -20.68 8.82 -7.58
N VAL A 423 -19.41 8.99 -7.93
CA VAL A 423 -18.82 8.23 -9.03
C VAL A 423 -18.79 6.76 -8.60
N LYS A 424 -19.18 5.86 -9.51
CA LYS A 424 -19.21 4.42 -9.22
C LYS A 424 -17.80 3.96 -8.82
N GLY A 425 -17.65 3.43 -7.60
CA GLY A 425 -16.37 2.97 -7.07
C GLY A 425 -15.58 4.03 -6.28
N ASP A 426 -16.12 5.24 -6.10
CA ASP A 426 -15.52 6.27 -5.26
C ASP A 426 -15.54 5.88 -3.78
N VAL A 427 -14.46 6.17 -3.05
CA VAL A 427 -14.36 5.95 -1.60
C VAL A 427 -15.39 6.78 -0.81
N HIS A 428 -15.84 7.90 -1.36
CA HIS A 428 -16.89 8.73 -0.78
C HIS A 428 -18.30 8.10 -0.88
N ASP A 429 -18.45 6.96 -1.57
CA ASP A 429 -19.73 6.24 -1.66
C ASP A 429 -20.22 5.76 -0.28
N ILE A 430 -19.31 5.51 0.66
CA ILE A 430 -19.64 5.22 2.05
C ILE A 430 -20.32 6.43 2.70
N GLY A 431 -19.75 7.63 2.51
CA GLY A 431 -20.32 8.87 3.00
C GLY A 431 -21.71 9.14 2.39
N LYS A 432 -21.86 8.92 1.09
CA LYS A 432 -23.17 9.04 0.41
C LYS A 432 -24.21 8.10 1.00
N ASN A 433 -23.86 6.82 1.17
CA ASN A 433 -24.77 5.82 1.72
C ASN A 433 -25.11 6.11 3.19
N LEU A 434 -24.17 6.67 3.96
CA LEU A 434 -24.43 7.13 5.32
C LEU A 434 -25.44 8.28 5.32
N VAL A 435 -25.22 9.31 4.49
CA VAL A 435 -26.15 10.43 4.33
C VAL A 435 -27.53 9.96 3.86
N ASP A 436 -27.59 8.96 2.97
CA ASP A 436 -28.84 8.35 2.54
C ASP A 436 -29.60 7.65 3.67
N ILE A 437 -28.90 6.91 4.53
CA ILE A 437 -29.49 6.26 5.72
C ILE A 437 -29.97 7.29 6.75
N ILE A 438 -29.26 8.42 6.88
CA ILE A 438 -29.61 9.53 7.79
C ILE A 438 -30.85 10.31 7.29
N LEU A 439 -30.96 10.51 5.97
CA LEU A 439 -32.02 11.32 5.34
C LEU A 439 -33.28 10.52 5.00
N SER A 440 -33.13 9.24 4.65
CA SER A 440 -34.23 8.27 4.60
C SER A 440 -34.80 8.12 5.99
#